data_AF-A0A914DXR1-F1
#
_entry.id   AF-A0A914DXR1-F1
#
_cell.length_a   1.000
_cell.length_b   1.000
_cell.length_c   1.000
_cell.angle_alpha   90.00
_cell.angle_beta   90.00
_cell.angle_gamma   90.00
#
_symmetry.space_group_name_H-M   'P 1'
#
loop_
_entity.id
_entity.type
_entity.pdbx_description
1 polymer ?
#
loop_
_entity_poly.entity_id
_entity_poly.type
_entity_poly.pdbx_seq_one_letter_code
_entity_poly.pdbx_strand_id
1 'polypeptide(L)'
;MIHFADQCFEEEPSGSTESVIEFPIHVNAEITDIENDFENAQAGEIRYHVAPGSSVPIPVYCAEPKPFDAQTALKNTVMCPVRYLSKAPPTMVTDNYCFIIDGDIVDFEEINREATDWWKDTSTATRYYCSDSLKTFHQVTMLMAQGKLKTAYRTRLSGAGMEQVPLEKVFRVSRYFSYWKTCHNFHRIISLVSPVIESGEKTYGFQKRIFVQYLWRTEKDIDREKVALEYAASMYAQKSRKRLNNRGSRNSNDFTPPVPGFLS
;
A
#
# COMPACT_ATOMS: atom_id res chain seq x y z
N MET A 1 48.54 -52.23 -16.07
CA MET A 1 48.09 -52.01 -17.46
C MET A 1 46.75 -52.73 -17.59
N ILE A 2 45.65 -51.95 -17.58
CA ILE A 2 44.29 -52.11 -18.17
C ILE A 2 43.81 -53.56 -18.49
N HIS A 3 42.63 -54.07 -18.13
CA HIS A 3 41.25 -53.58 -18.25
C HIS A 3 40.26 -54.44 -17.41
N PHE A 4 39.20 -53.81 -16.90
CA PHE A 4 37.84 -54.34 -16.62
C PHE A 4 36.94 -53.08 -16.59
N ALA A 5 35.65 -53.04 -16.90
CA ALA A 5 34.67 -53.91 -17.51
C ALA A 5 33.47 -53.00 -17.91
N ASP A 6 32.56 -53.53 -18.70
CA ASP A 6 31.35 -52.88 -19.22
C ASP A 6 30.33 -52.39 -18.18
N GLN A 7 29.73 -51.25 -18.54
CA GLN A 7 28.35 -50.74 -18.41
C GLN A 7 27.42 -51.25 -17.29
N CYS A 8 26.81 -50.31 -16.55
CA CYS A 8 25.39 -50.29 -16.22
C CYS A 8 24.92 -48.86 -15.81
N PHE A 9 23.66 -48.56 -16.17
CA PHE A 9 22.90 -47.31 -16.08
C PHE A 9 22.91 -46.59 -14.73
N GLU A 10 22.99 -45.24 -14.74
CA GLU A 10 22.26 -44.35 -13.83
C GLU A 10 21.73 -43.12 -14.61
N GLU A 11 20.48 -42.74 -14.31
CA GLU A 11 19.75 -41.62 -14.90
C GLU A 11 20.27 -40.28 -14.34
N GLU A 12 20.66 -39.36 -15.23
CA GLU A 12 21.02 -37.98 -14.89
C GLU A 12 19.75 -37.11 -14.78
N PRO A 13 19.45 -36.50 -13.62
CA PRO A 13 18.44 -35.45 -13.55
C PRO A 13 19.07 -34.13 -14.01
N SER A 14 18.94 -33.79 -15.30
CA SER A 14 19.37 -32.47 -15.79
C SER A 14 18.40 -31.40 -15.29
N GLY A 15 18.77 -30.75 -14.18
CA GLY A 15 18.13 -29.57 -13.64
C GLY A 15 18.32 -28.37 -14.57
N SER A 16 17.23 -27.94 -15.21
CA SER A 16 17.15 -26.67 -15.92
C SER A 16 17.28 -25.52 -14.92
N THR A 17 18.41 -24.82 -14.96
CA THR A 17 18.69 -23.60 -14.23
C THR A 17 17.89 -22.44 -14.82
N GLU A 18 16.89 -21.95 -14.09
CA GLU A 18 16.28 -20.64 -14.37
C GLU A 18 17.36 -19.56 -14.22
N SER A 19 17.76 -19.01 -15.36
CA SER A 19 18.72 -17.91 -15.44
C SER A 19 18.04 -16.60 -15.02
N VAL A 20 18.25 -16.18 -13.77
CA VAL A 20 17.90 -14.82 -13.33
C VAL A 20 19.00 -13.88 -13.79
N ILE A 21 18.71 -13.09 -14.82
CA ILE A 21 19.59 -12.02 -15.28
C ILE A 21 19.63 -10.94 -14.20
N GLU A 22 20.76 -10.83 -13.51
CA GLU A 22 21.05 -9.79 -12.52
C GLU A 22 21.74 -8.62 -13.23
N PHE A 23 21.12 -7.44 -13.22
CA PHE A 23 21.75 -6.21 -13.71
C PHE A 23 22.51 -5.50 -12.58
N PRO A 24 23.76 -5.06 -12.79
CA PRO A 24 24.51 -4.35 -11.77
C PRO A 24 23.98 -2.91 -11.60
N ILE A 25 23.50 -2.58 -10.40
CA ILE A 25 23.20 -1.20 -10.01
C ILE A 25 24.52 -0.54 -9.58
N HIS A 26 25.07 0.32 -10.43
CA HIS A 26 26.15 1.22 -10.03
C HIS A 26 25.59 2.33 -9.13
N VAL A 27 25.98 2.27 -7.85
CA VAL A 27 25.67 3.30 -6.86
C VAL A 27 26.76 4.37 -6.93
N ASN A 28 26.50 5.44 -7.67
CA ASN A 28 27.18 6.72 -7.44
C ASN A 28 26.27 7.58 -6.56
N ALA A 29 26.39 7.38 -5.25
CA ALA A 29 25.75 8.24 -4.27
C ALA A 29 26.69 9.40 -3.96
N GLU A 30 26.46 10.56 -4.59
CA GLU A 30 26.84 11.82 -3.96
C GLU A 30 25.81 12.11 -2.87
N ILE A 31 26.26 12.04 -1.62
CA ILE A 31 25.48 12.41 -0.44
C ILE A 31 25.44 13.94 -0.43
N THR A 32 24.36 14.51 -0.95
CA THR A 32 24.02 15.91 -0.69
C THR A 32 23.15 15.97 0.57
N ASP A 33 23.59 16.76 1.54
CA ASP A 33 23.01 16.94 2.87
C ASP A 33 21.50 17.25 2.82
N ILE A 34 20.68 16.30 3.31
CA ILE A 34 19.21 16.40 3.40
C ILE A 34 18.81 16.98 4.77
N GLU A 35 19.57 17.94 5.30
CA GLU A 35 19.22 18.64 6.54
C GLU A 35 18.37 19.90 6.29
N ASN A 36 18.26 20.38 5.05
CA ASN A 36 17.61 21.67 4.75
C ASN A 36 16.13 21.62 4.29
N ASP A 37 15.53 20.44 4.07
CA ASP A 37 14.16 20.37 3.54
C ASP A 37 13.09 20.03 4.60
N PHE A 38 13.47 19.71 5.83
CA PHE A 38 12.51 19.42 6.91
C PHE A 38 12.10 20.66 7.73
N GLU A 39 12.89 21.74 7.70
CA GLU A 39 12.53 23.01 8.34
C GLU A 39 11.59 23.89 7.50
N ASN A 40 11.35 23.53 6.23
CA ASN A 40 10.39 24.23 5.35
C ASN A 40 8.98 23.64 5.35
N ALA A 41 8.67 22.72 6.27
CA ALA A 41 7.28 22.52 6.71
C ALA A 41 6.85 23.71 7.57
N GLN A 42 6.97 24.93 7.02
CA GLN A 42 6.30 26.12 7.54
C GLN A 42 4.83 25.78 7.79
N ALA A 43 4.25 26.45 8.76
CA ALA A 43 2.83 26.44 9.08
C ALA A 43 1.97 26.99 7.90
N GLY A 44 2.09 26.38 6.72
CA GLY A 44 1.26 26.62 5.56
C GLY A 44 -0.11 25.97 5.75
N GLU A 45 -1.08 26.58 5.11
CA GLU A 45 -2.45 26.11 5.01
C GLU A 45 -2.48 24.67 4.46
N ILE A 46 -3.19 23.78 5.16
CA ILE A 46 -3.35 22.39 4.71
C ILE A 46 -4.24 22.40 3.47
N ARG A 47 -3.74 21.84 2.37
CA ARG A 47 -4.59 21.57 1.21
C ARG A 47 -5.51 20.40 1.51
N TYR A 48 -6.79 20.53 1.17
CA TYR A 48 -7.76 19.46 1.30
C TYR A 48 -8.25 19.00 -0.08
N HIS A 49 -8.38 17.68 -0.21
CA HIS A 49 -9.10 17.04 -1.29
C HIS A 49 -10.55 16.83 -0.88
N VAL A 50 -11.49 17.28 -1.69
CA VAL A 50 -12.92 17.04 -1.48
C VAL A 50 -13.44 16.27 -2.67
N ALA A 51 -13.72 14.98 -2.44
CA ALA A 51 -14.38 14.13 -3.42
C ALA A 51 -15.74 14.74 -3.82
N PRO A 52 -16.05 14.93 -5.12
CA PRO A 52 -17.36 15.39 -5.55
C PRO A 52 -18.51 14.54 -4.97
N GLY A 53 -19.42 15.20 -4.24
CA GLY A 53 -20.54 14.55 -3.57
C GLY A 53 -20.20 13.93 -2.20
N SER A 54 -18.97 14.08 -1.73
CA SER A 54 -18.59 13.93 -0.32
C SER A 54 -18.54 15.31 0.35
N SER A 55 -19.02 15.39 1.59
CA SER A 55 -18.83 16.56 2.45
C SER A 55 -17.60 16.44 3.35
N VAL A 56 -16.83 15.34 3.21
CA VAL A 56 -15.67 15.04 4.06
C VAL A 56 -14.39 15.47 3.34
N PRO A 57 -13.75 16.57 3.76
CA PRO A 57 -12.45 16.96 3.24
C PRO A 57 -11.36 16.03 3.78
N ILE A 58 -10.45 15.62 2.91
CA ILE A 58 -9.32 14.75 3.24
C ILE A 58 -8.03 15.57 3.09
N PRO A 59 -7.18 15.67 4.14
CA PRO A 59 -5.95 16.44 4.05
C PRO A 59 -4.97 15.80 3.06
N VAL A 60 -4.47 16.59 2.12
CA VAL A 60 -3.43 16.16 1.17
C VAL A 60 -2.07 16.30 1.86
N TYR A 61 -1.34 15.21 2.00
CA TYR A 61 -0.01 15.21 2.62
C TYR A 61 1.03 15.89 1.72
N CYS A 62 1.08 15.51 0.45
CA CYS A 62 1.88 16.18 -0.56
C CYS A 62 1.33 15.91 -1.97
N ALA A 63 1.81 16.67 -2.95
CA ALA A 63 1.44 16.53 -4.36
C ALA A 63 2.67 16.18 -5.21
N GLU A 64 3.10 14.92 -5.15
CA GLU A 64 4.32 14.45 -5.82
C GLU A 64 3.98 13.67 -7.10
N PRO A 65 4.45 14.12 -8.29
CA PRO A 65 4.23 13.42 -9.55
C PRO A 65 5.05 12.13 -9.69
N LYS A 66 6.16 11.98 -8.95
CA LYS A 66 7.00 10.78 -9.02
C LYS A 66 6.60 9.73 -7.97
N PRO A 67 6.69 8.44 -8.29
CA PRO A 67 6.42 7.41 -7.29
C PRO A 67 7.49 7.44 -6.20
N PHE A 68 7.09 7.45 -4.93
CA PHE A 68 8.03 7.28 -3.83
C PHE A 68 8.62 5.87 -3.85
N ASP A 69 9.89 5.71 -3.47
CA ASP A 69 10.42 4.38 -3.14
C ASP A 69 9.84 3.88 -1.79
N ALA A 70 10.11 2.62 -1.44
CA ALA A 70 9.54 2.01 -0.24
C ALA A 70 10.07 2.61 1.07
N GLN A 71 11.33 3.04 1.10
CA GLN A 71 11.96 3.63 2.28
C GLN A 71 11.46 5.07 2.50
N THR A 72 11.30 5.84 1.44
CA THR A 72 10.76 7.20 1.51
C THR A 72 9.28 7.18 1.88
N ALA A 73 8.49 6.25 1.31
CA ALA A 73 7.10 6.04 1.75
C ALA A 73 7.01 5.67 3.23
N LEU A 74 7.88 4.77 3.72
CA LEU A 74 7.98 4.41 5.13
C LEU A 74 8.29 5.63 6.01
N LYS A 75 9.35 6.38 5.68
CA LYS A 75 9.75 7.59 6.43
C LYS A 75 8.61 8.59 6.50
N ASN A 76 7.96 8.89 5.37
CA ASN A 76 6.83 9.81 5.30
C ASN A 76 5.63 9.32 6.11
N THR A 77 5.33 8.03 6.08
CA THR A 77 4.22 7.44 6.85
C THR A 77 4.40 7.65 8.34
N VAL A 78 5.58 7.30 8.85
CA VAL A 78 5.86 7.29 10.29
C VAL A 78 6.06 8.69 10.84
N MET A 79 6.73 9.57 10.09
CA MET A 79 7.05 10.93 10.52
C MET A 79 5.92 11.94 10.24
N CYS A 80 4.84 11.52 9.57
CA CYS A 80 3.74 12.40 9.21
C CYS A 80 3.12 13.10 10.44
N PRO A 81 2.93 14.43 10.42
CA PRO A 81 2.17 15.13 11.45
C PRO A 81 0.70 14.70 11.48
N VAL A 82 0.13 14.59 12.69
CA VAL A 82 -1.27 14.12 12.91
C VAL A 82 -2.31 14.93 12.13
N ARG A 83 -2.05 16.21 11.83
CA ARG A 83 -2.95 17.07 11.04
C ARG A 83 -3.22 16.58 9.61
N TYR A 84 -2.35 15.73 9.05
CA TYR A 84 -2.53 15.10 7.74
C TYR A 84 -3.10 13.69 7.81
N LEU A 85 -3.41 13.20 9.02
CA LEU A 85 -3.94 11.87 9.22
C LEU A 85 -5.44 11.85 8.91
N SER A 86 -5.83 11.15 7.85
CA SER A 86 -7.23 11.01 7.43
C SER A 86 -7.90 9.82 8.12
N LYS A 87 -9.14 10.02 8.57
CA LYS A 87 -10.02 8.95 9.09
C LYS A 87 -11.00 8.42 8.05
N ALA A 88 -10.80 8.78 6.78
CA ALA A 88 -11.61 8.35 5.66
C ALA A 88 -10.73 7.98 4.46
N PRO A 89 -11.13 6.99 3.64
CA PRO A 89 -10.38 6.62 2.45
C PRO A 89 -10.47 7.74 1.39
N PRO A 90 -9.36 8.06 0.69
CA PRO A 90 -9.38 8.96 -0.44
C PRO A 90 -10.19 8.36 -1.58
N THR A 91 -11.14 9.14 -2.08
CA THR A 91 -12.05 8.77 -3.18
C THR A 91 -11.99 9.84 -4.26
N MET A 92 -12.17 9.45 -5.52
CA MET A 92 -12.11 10.35 -6.69
C MET A 92 -10.95 11.34 -6.67
N VAL A 93 -9.76 10.81 -6.47
CA VAL A 93 -8.53 11.55 -6.66
C VAL A 93 -8.17 11.43 -8.12
N THR A 94 -8.08 12.56 -8.82
CA THR A 94 -7.61 12.62 -10.22
C THR A 94 -6.29 13.37 -10.34
N ASP A 95 -5.80 13.94 -9.25
CA ASP A 95 -4.51 14.63 -9.18
C ASP A 95 -3.39 13.73 -8.64
N ASN A 96 -2.16 14.20 -8.79
CA ASN A 96 -0.98 13.57 -8.21
C ASN A 96 -0.94 13.86 -6.69
N TYR A 97 -1.72 13.14 -5.89
CA TYR A 97 -1.80 13.35 -4.44
C TYR A 97 -1.34 12.15 -3.63
N CYS A 98 -0.73 12.47 -2.49
CA CYS A 98 -0.40 11.53 -1.43
C CYS A 98 -1.26 11.79 -0.20
N PHE A 99 -1.70 10.72 0.44
CA PHE A 99 -2.52 10.74 1.65
C PHE A 99 -1.91 9.83 2.70
N ILE A 100 -2.07 10.21 3.97
CA ILE A 100 -1.76 9.37 5.13
C ILE A 100 -3.08 9.05 5.80
N ILE A 101 -3.41 7.77 5.89
CA ILE A 101 -4.68 7.29 6.44
C ILE A 101 -4.41 6.65 7.79
N ASP A 102 -5.31 6.89 8.74
CA ASP A 102 -5.35 6.23 10.05
C ASP A 102 -5.70 4.76 9.88
N GLY A 103 -4.68 3.90 9.93
CA GLY A 103 -4.81 2.47 9.72
C GLY A 103 -5.46 1.73 10.89
N ASP A 104 -5.66 2.40 12.03
CA ASP A 104 -6.44 1.86 13.15
C ASP A 104 -7.95 2.08 12.97
N ILE A 105 -8.35 2.95 12.02
CA ILE A 105 -9.75 3.29 11.72
C ILE A 105 -10.17 2.76 10.34
N VAL A 106 -9.33 2.94 9.33
CA VAL A 106 -9.59 2.56 7.94
C VAL A 106 -8.57 1.51 7.52
N ASP A 107 -9.04 0.32 7.17
CA ASP A 107 -8.18 -0.77 6.71
C ASP A 107 -7.96 -0.76 5.18
N PHE A 108 -7.12 -1.69 4.71
CA PHE A 108 -6.78 -1.81 3.29
C PHE A 108 -8.01 -2.22 2.45
N GLU A 109 -8.86 -3.06 3.00
CA GLU A 109 -10.08 -3.56 2.39
C GLU A 109 -11.09 -2.42 2.18
N GLU A 110 -11.22 -1.50 3.14
CA GLU A 110 -12.07 -0.32 3.02
C GLU A 110 -11.60 0.63 1.92
N ILE A 111 -10.29 0.87 1.82
CA ILE A 111 -9.70 1.65 0.70
C ILE A 111 -9.98 0.99 -0.65
N ASN A 112 -10.08 -0.35 -0.69
CA ASN A 112 -10.29 -1.11 -1.92
C ASN A 112 -11.73 -1.53 -2.20
N ARG A 113 -12.67 -1.24 -1.29
CA ARG A 113 -14.05 -1.77 -1.33
C ARG A 113 -14.75 -1.55 -2.67
N GLU A 114 -14.54 -0.40 -3.27
CA GLU A 114 -15.13 -0.04 -4.57
C GLU A 114 -14.06 0.01 -5.67
N ALA A 115 -12.79 -0.18 -5.32
CA ALA A 115 -11.66 -0.02 -6.23
C ALA A 115 -11.62 -1.06 -7.35
N THR A 116 -12.18 -2.25 -7.14
CA THR A 116 -12.13 -3.37 -8.09
C THR A 116 -12.80 -3.06 -9.42
N ASP A 117 -13.73 -2.11 -9.48
CA ASP A 117 -14.39 -1.72 -10.73
C ASP A 117 -13.43 -0.96 -11.66
N TRP A 118 -12.51 -0.15 -11.11
CA TRP A 118 -11.68 0.77 -11.89
C TRP A 118 -10.20 0.47 -11.85
N TRP A 119 -9.70 -0.08 -10.75
CA TRP A 119 -8.30 -0.39 -10.56
C TRP A 119 -8.01 -1.81 -11.00
N LYS A 120 -6.90 -1.98 -11.70
CA LYS A 120 -6.32 -3.29 -12.00
C LYS A 120 -5.02 -3.41 -11.23
N ASP A 121 -4.96 -4.41 -10.35
CA ASP A 121 -3.76 -4.74 -9.61
C ASP A 121 -2.70 -5.31 -10.55
N THR A 122 -1.45 -4.93 -10.33
CA THR A 122 -0.31 -5.38 -11.14
C THR A 122 0.66 -6.23 -10.37
N SER A 123 1.02 -5.80 -9.17
CA SER A 123 2.04 -6.45 -8.36
C SER A 123 1.97 -6.00 -6.91
N THR A 124 2.59 -6.80 -6.06
CA THR A 124 2.84 -6.48 -4.66
C THR A 124 4.33 -6.59 -4.39
N ALA A 125 4.91 -5.65 -3.66
CA ALA A 125 6.30 -5.70 -3.23
C ALA A 125 6.40 -5.51 -1.72
N THR A 126 7.08 -6.43 -1.05
CA THR A 126 7.32 -6.36 0.40
C THR A 126 8.80 -6.18 0.68
N ARG A 127 9.13 -5.16 1.47
CA ARG A 127 10.48 -4.88 1.95
C ARG A 127 10.47 -4.74 3.47
N TYR A 128 11.63 -4.94 4.08
CA TYR A 128 11.79 -4.88 5.53
C TYR A 128 12.89 -3.90 5.88
N TYR A 129 12.65 -3.14 6.94
CA TYR A 129 13.56 -2.09 7.39
C TYR A 129 13.70 -2.15 8.90
N CYS A 130 14.90 -1.96 9.41
CA CYS A 130 15.11 -1.73 10.84
C CYS A 130 15.28 -0.24 11.15
N SER A 131 14.83 0.17 12.32
CA SER A 131 15.07 1.50 12.86
C SER A 131 15.29 1.44 14.37
N ASP A 132 16.14 2.31 14.89
CA ASP A 132 16.31 2.54 16.33
C ASP A 132 15.46 3.70 16.86
N SER A 133 15.08 4.65 15.99
CA SER A 133 14.50 5.94 16.40
C SER A 133 13.31 6.40 15.55
N LEU A 134 12.90 5.61 14.55
CA LEU A 134 11.92 5.96 13.51
C LEU A 134 12.32 7.11 12.58
N LYS A 135 13.51 7.71 12.77
CA LYS A 135 14.03 8.78 11.91
C LYS A 135 14.81 8.25 10.72
N THR A 136 15.57 7.18 10.94
CA THR A 136 16.39 6.50 9.93
C THR A 136 15.95 5.05 9.79
N PHE A 137 15.97 4.55 8.57
CA PHE A 137 15.57 3.19 8.25
C PHE A 137 16.65 2.53 7.41
N HIS A 138 17.02 1.30 7.76
CA HIS A 138 18.00 0.51 7.01
C HIS A 138 17.33 -0.76 6.51
N GLN A 139 17.47 -1.06 5.23
CA GLN A 139 16.90 -2.28 4.67
C GLN A 139 17.55 -3.51 5.34
N VAL A 140 16.72 -4.49 5.68
CA VAL A 140 17.14 -5.77 6.27
C VAL A 140 16.58 -6.94 5.48
N THR A 141 17.26 -8.07 5.57
CA THR A 141 16.80 -9.35 5.02
C THR A 141 16.20 -10.19 6.14
N MET A 142 14.96 -10.65 5.95
CA MET A 142 14.30 -11.51 6.92
C MET A 142 14.69 -12.97 6.68
N LEU A 143 14.99 -13.71 7.74
CA LEU A 143 15.11 -15.15 7.72
C LEU A 143 13.80 -15.77 8.20
N MET A 144 13.18 -16.52 7.30
CA MET A 144 11.97 -17.29 7.56
C MET A 144 12.34 -18.77 7.69
N ALA A 145 11.76 -19.48 8.65
CA ALA A 145 11.86 -20.93 8.73
C ALA A 145 10.48 -21.54 9.00
N GLN A 146 10.08 -22.50 8.17
CA GLN A 146 8.76 -23.16 8.24
C GLN A 146 7.60 -22.14 8.23
N GLY A 147 7.70 -21.11 7.37
CA GLY A 147 6.69 -20.05 7.26
C GLY A 147 6.64 -19.08 8.43
N LYS A 148 7.49 -19.24 9.45
CA LYS A 148 7.56 -18.36 10.62
C LYS A 148 8.76 -17.43 10.54
N LEU A 149 8.56 -16.21 10.97
CA LEU A 149 9.65 -15.26 11.11
C LEU A 149 10.58 -15.72 12.24
N LYS A 150 11.89 -15.79 11.95
CA LYS A 150 12.90 -16.21 12.93
C LYS A 150 13.80 -15.07 13.34
N THR A 151 14.34 -14.35 12.38
CA THR A 151 15.32 -13.29 12.64
C THR A 151 15.44 -12.35 11.44
N ALA A 152 16.14 -11.23 11.62
CA ALA A 152 16.45 -10.26 10.59
C ALA A 152 17.95 -9.97 10.58
N TYR A 153 18.50 -9.70 9.40
CA TYR A 153 19.90 -9.37 9.21
C TYR A 153 20.06 -8.06 8.46
N ARG A 154 20.97 -7.21 8.94
CA ARG A 154 21.46 -6.02 8.24
C ARG A 154 22.85 -6.32 7.68
N THR A 155 23.08 -5.98 6.42
CA THR A 155 24.42 -6.03 5.83
C THR A 155 25.30 -4.95 6.47
N ARG A 156 26.49 -5.33 6.95
CA ARG A 156 27.47 -4.36 7.42
C ARG A 156 28.17 -3.69 6.23
N LEU A 157 28.56 -2.43 6.38
CA LEU A 157 29.39 -1.76 5.38
C LEU A 157 30.75 -2.49 5.25
N SER A 158 31.36 -2.36 4.07
CA SER A 158 32.71 -2.87 3.73
C SER A 158 32.94 -4.39 3.84
N GLY A 159 31.96 -5.22 3.48
CA GLY A 159 32.17 -6.68 3.39
C GLY A 159 32.33 -7.40 4.75
N ALA A 160 32.07 -6.70 5.87
CA ALA A 160 32.19 -7.22 7.22
C ALA A 160 31.06 -8.18 7.66
N GLY A 161 30.39 -8.83 6.70
CA GLY A 161 29.34 -9.82 6.94
C GLY A 161 27.96 -9.22 7.29
N MET A 162 27.13 -10.04 7.92
CA MET A 162 25.76 -9.72 8.31
C MET A 162 25.65 -9.59 9.83
N GLU A 163 24.82 -8.64 10.28
CA GLU A 163 24.51 -8.40 11.68
C GLU A 163 23.07 -8.75 11.97
N GLN A 164 22.84 -9.53 13.01
CA GLN A 164 21.49 -9.82 13.48
C GLN A 164 20.87 -8.57 14.10
N VAL A 165 19.61 -8.29 13.76
CA VAL A 165 18.85 -7.16 14.29
C VAL A 165 17.66 -7.66 15.11
N PRO A 166 17.37 -7.07 16.29
CA PRO A 166 16.19 -7.39 17.08
C PRO A 166 14.90 -7.17 16.27
N LEU A 167 13.97 -8.12 16.31
CA LEU A 167 12.73 -8.07 15.53
C LEU A 167 11.80 -6.94 15.97
N GLU A 168 11.88 -6.52 17.24
CA GLU A 168 11.15 -5.38 17.80
C GLU A 168 11.42 -4.10 17.02
N LYS A 169 12.60 -4.01 16.40
CA LYS A 169 13.07 -2.85 15.65
C LYS A 169 12.77 -2.92 14.15
N VAL A 170 12.10 -3.98 13.69
CA VAL A 170 11.89 -4.25 12.27
C VAL A 170 10.46 -3.93 11.85
N PHE A 171 10.35 -3.26 10.71
CA PHE A 171 9.12 -2.83 10.07
C PHE A 171 9.00 -3.52 8.70
N ARG A 172 7.79 -3.98 8.41
CA ARG A 172 7.38 -4.47 7.10
C ARG A 172 6.70 -3.34 6.34
N VAL A 173 7.12 -3.17 5.08
CA VAL A 173 6.49 -2.27 4.13
C VAL A 173 5.94 -3.10 2.99
N SER A 174 4.63 -3.28 2.94
CA SER A 174 3.94 -3.99 1.85
C SER A 174 3.32 -2.97 0.90
N ARG A 175 3.70 -3.00 -0.38
CA ARG A 175 3.24 -2.06 -1.39
C ARG A 175 2.40 -2.75 -2.45
N TYR A 176 1.23 -2.21 -2.72
CA TYR A 176 0.27 -2.71 -3.71
C TYR A 176 0.20 -1.71 -4.85
N PHE A 177 0.51 -2.18 -6.05
CA PHE A 177 0.55 -1.37 -7.26
C PHE A 177 -0.66 -1.68 -8.12
N SER A 178 -1.33 -0.62 -8.57
CA SER A 178 -2.49 -0.72 -9.44
C SER A 178 -2.50 0.43 -10.46
N TYR A 179 -3.23 0.25 -11.56
CA TYR A 179 -3.52 1.32 -12.51
C TYR A 179 -5.01 1.37 -12.86
N TRP A 180 -5.44 2.51 -13.40
CA TRP A 180 -6.82 2.70 -13.86
C TRP A 180 -7.06 1.92 -15.17
N LYS A 181 -8.02 1.00 -15.17
CA LYS A 181 -8.25 0.00 -16.24
C LYS A 181 -8.33 0.58 -17.65
N THR A 182 -8.92 1.75 -17.81
CA THR A 182 -9.12 2.41 -19.11
C THR A 182 -8.08 3.49 -19.41
N CYS A 183 -7.19 3.79 -18.45
CA CYS A 183 -6.17 4.82 -18.48
C CYS A 183 -4.90 4.33 -17.74
N HIS A 184 -4.07 3.53 -18.42
CA HIS A 184 -2.91 2.87 -17.79
C HIS A 184 -1.83 3.82 -17.27
N ASN A 185 -1.89 5.12 -17.62
CA ASN A 185 -0.98 6.14 -17.11
C ASN A 185 -1.34 6.62 -15.71
N PHE A 186 -2.55 6.35 -15.23
CA PHE A 186 -2.99 6.71 -13.89
C PHE A 186 -2.77 5.55 -12.93
N HIS A 187 -1.88 5.74 -11.97
CA HIS A 187 -1.47 4.72 -11.02
C HIS A 187 -1.88 5.07 -9.60
N ARG A 188 -2.09 4.00 -8.83
CA ARG A 188 -2.28 4.07 -7.39
C ARG A 188 -1.34 3.09 -6.71
N ILE A 189 -0.63 3.60 -5.71
CA ILE A 189 0.28 2.83 -4.88
C ILE A 189 -0.18 2.95 -3.44
N ILE A 190 -0.52 1.81 -2.83
CA ILE A 190 -0.90 1.74 -1.41
C ILE A 190 0.25 1.06 -0.67
N SER A 191 0.83 1.74 0.31
CA SER A 191 1.92 1.21 1.15
C SER A 191 1.42 1.04 2.57
N LEU A 192 1.41 -0.21 3.03
CA LEU A 192 1.10 -0.59 4.40
C LEU A 192 2.41 -0.69 5.20
N VAL A 193 2.47 0.02 6.32
CA VAL A 193 3.61 -0.04 7.24
C VAL A 193 3.16 -0.66 8.55
N SER A 194 3.86 -1.69 9.00
CA SER A 194 3.61 -2.30 10.30
C SER A 194 4.91 -2.82 10.92
N PRO A 195 5.09 -2.76 12.24
CA PRO A 195 6.07 -3.61 12.93
C PRO A 195 5.86 -5.08 12.56
N VAL A 196 6.92 -5.88 12.59
CA VAL A 196 6.82 -7.32 12.27
C VAL A 196 6.30 -8.17 13.43
N ILE A 197 6.33 -7.63 14.65
CA ILE A 197 5.85 -8.26 15.88
C ILE A 197 5.15 -7.25 16.80
N GLU A 198 4.25 -7.74 17.65
CA GLU A 198 3.44 -6.91 18.57
C GLU A 198 4.28 -6.15 19.61
N SER A 199 5.38 -6.73 20.09
CA SER A 199 6.28 -6.03 21.01
C SER A 199 6.93 -4.80 20.36
N GLY A 200 7.12 -4.81 19.04
CA GLY A 200 7.56 -3.64 18.27
C GLY A 200 6.52 -2.52 18.26
N GLU A 201 5.23 -2.85 18.12
CA GLU A 201 4.14 -1.87 18.21
C GLU A 201 4.17 -1.16 19.57
N LYS A 202 4.30 -1.92 20.67
CA LYS A 202 4.38 -1.37 22.04
C LYS A 202 5.64 -0.54 22.27
N THR A 203 6.79 -1.01 21.79
CA THR A 203 8.08 -0.32 21.97
C THR A 203 8.08 1.08 21.38
N TYR A 204 7.44 1.24 20.21
CA TYR A 204 7.41 2.50 19.49
C TYR A 204 6.13 3.32 19.71
N GLY A 205 5.13 2.79 20.44
CA GLY A 205 3.79 3.37 20.45
C GLY A 205 3.24 3.53 19.02
N PHE A 206 3.49 2.54 18.17
CA PHE A 206 3.28 2.65 16.73
C PHE A 206 1.80 2.77 16.40
N GLN A 207 1.42 3.91 15.83
CA GLN A 207 0.10 4.10 15.24
C GLN A 207 0.08 3.52 13.83
N LYS A 208 -0.90 2.67 13.49
CA LYS A 208 -0.99 2.12 12.15
C LYS A 208 -1.36 3.22 11.16
N ARG A 209 -0.62 3.26 10.06
CA ARG A 209 -0.80 4.29 9.03
C ARG A 209 -0.64 3.67 7.65
N ILE A 210 -1.46 4.14 6.72
CA ILE A 210 -1.45 3.69 5.32
C ILE A 210 -1.08 4.89 4.45
N PHE A 211 -0.05 4.73 3.63
CA PHE A 211 0.36 5.73 2.66
C PHE A 211 -0.26 5.40 1.31
N VAL A 212 -1.06 6.33 0.78
CA VAL A 212 -1.71 6.15 -0.53
C VAL A 212 -1.23 7.25 -1.46
N GLN A 213 -0.68 6.85 -2.61
CA GLN A 213 -0.25 7.77 -3.65
C GLN A 213 -1.05 7.51 -4.93
N TYR A 214 -1.63 8.57 -5.48
CA TYR A 214 -2.18 8.62 -6.83
C TYR A 214 -1.21 9.41 -7.68
N LEU A 215 -0.89 8.91 -8.87
CA LEU A 215 0.00 9.63 -9.78
C LEU A 215 -0.28 9.32 -11.26
N TRP A 216 -0.04 10.31 -12.11
CA TRP A 216 0.04 10.16 -13.55
C TRP A 216 1.49 9.96 -13.96
N ARG A 217 1.83 8.82 -14.58
CA ARG A 217 3.16 8.61 -15.18
C ARG A 217 3.40 9.55 -16.36
N THR A 218 2.34 9.81 -17.11
CA THR A 218 2.31 10.77 -18.20
C THR A 218 0.96 11.44 -18.18
N GLU A 219 0.98 12.75 -18.03
CA GLU A 219 -0.22 13.56 -17.87
C GLU A 219 -0.78 13.95 -19.24
N LYS A 220 -2.05 13.63 -19.46
CA LYS A 220 -2.82 14.03 -20.64
C LYS A 220 -4.19 14.49 -20.18
N ASP A 221 -4.60 15.68 -20.57
CA ASP A 221 -5.88 16.27 -20.15
C ASP A 221 -7.07 15.36 -20.53
N ILE A 222 -7.01 14.77 -21.72
CA ILE A 222 -8.03 13.84 -22.22
C ILE A 222 -8.15 12.60 -21.30
N ASP A 223 -7.02 12.07 -20.82
CA ASP A 223 -7.04 10.91 -19.92
C ASP A 223 -7.59 11.31 -18.54
N ARG A 224 -7.22 12.49 -18.03
CA ARG A 224 -7.76 13.03 -16.76
C ARG A 224 -9.27 13.22 -16.81
N GLU A 225 -9.76 13.85 -17.89
CA GLU A 225 -11.19 14.07 -18.10
C GLU A 225 -11.93 12.72 -18.20
N LYS A 226 -11.37 11.76 -18.94
CA LYS A 226 -11.93 10.41 -19.05
C LYS A 226 -12.05 9.71 -17.69
N VAL A 227 -10.99 9.72 -16.88
CA VAL A 227 -11.03 9.14 -15.52
C VAL A 227 -12.08 9.85 -14.66
N ALA A 228 -12.16 11.18 -14.72
CA ALA A 228 -13.16 11.94 -13.97
C ALA A 228 -14.60 11.59 -14.38
N LEU A 229 -14.86 11.44 -15.68
CA LEU A 229 -16.17 11.07 -16.23
C LEU A 229 -16.57 9.63 -15.85
N GLU A 230 -15.65 8.67 -16.01
CA GLU A 230 -15.89 7.27 -15.65
C GLU A 230 -16.19 7.13 -14.15
N TYR A 231 -15.46 7.87 -13.31
CA TYR A 231 -15.73 7.92 -11.90
C TYR A 231 -17.13 8.50 -11.61
N ALA A 232 -17.45 9.68 -12.17
CA ALA A 232 -18.73 10.36 -11.94
C ALA A 232 -19.93 9.50 -12.37
N ALA A 233 -19.81 8.79 -13.49
CA ALA A 233 -20.84 7.88 -13.99
C ALA A 233 -21.10 6.73 -13.01
N SER A 234 -20.05 6.15 -12.43
CA SER A 234 -20.21 5.06 -11.45
C SER A 234 -20.87 5.53 -10.16
N MET A 235 -20.54 6.74 -9.66
CA MET A 235 -21.22 7.32 -8.50
C MET A 235 -22.72 7.48 -8.71
N TYR A 236 -23.14 7.92 -9.90
CA TYR A 236 -24.55 8.01 -10.25
C TYR A 236 -25.23 6.63 -10.24
N ALA A 237 -24.57 5.62 -10.81
CA ALA A 237 -25.06 4.24 -10.82
C ALA A 237 -25.19 3.68 -9.38
N GLN A 238 -24.20 3.90 -8.52
CA GLN A 238 -24.22 3.45 -7.13
C GLN A 238 -25.34 4.12 -6.32
N LYS A 239 -25.51 5.44 -6.43
CA LYS A 239 -26.61 6.17 -5.78
C LYS A 239 -27.98 5.65 -6.23
N SER A 240 -28.10 5.33 -7.52
CA SER A 240 -29.32 4.75 -8.09
C SER A 240 -29.61 3.35 -7.55
N ARG A 241 -28.59 2.48 -7.45
CA ARG A 241 -28.70 1.14 -6.84
C ARG A 241 -29.13 1.21 -5.36
N LYS A 242 -28.49 2.08 -4.56
CA LYS A 242 -28.85 2.28 -3.14
C LYS A 242 -30.30 2.74 -2.98
N ARG A 243 -30.79 3.64 -3.84
CA ARG A 243 -32.20 4.08 -3.84
C ARG A 243 -33.17 2.94 -4.17
N LEU A 244 -32.81 2.06 -5.10
CA LEU A 244 -33.63 0.91 -5.48
C LEU A 244 -33.74 -0.10 -4.32
N ASN A 245 -32.60 -0.45 -3.70
CA ASN A 245 -32.57 -1.40 -2.58
C ASN A 245 -33.36 -0.90 -1.36
N ASN A 246 -33.29 0.41 -1.08
CA ASN A 246 -34.02 1.01 0.04
C ASN A 246 -35.54 1.06 -0.19
N ARG A 247 -36.00 1.01 -1.45
CA ARG A 247 -37.42 0.87 -1.80
C ARG A 247 -37.89 -0.58 -1.69
N GLY A 248 -37.06 -1.55 -2.08
CA GLY A 248 -37.37 -2.98 -1.95
C GLY A 248 -37.52 -3.44 -0.49
N SER A 249 -36.71 -2.90 0.43
CA SER A 249 -36.78 -3.24 1.86
C SER A 249 -38.01 -2.66 2.59
N ARG A 250 -38.71 -1.68 2.03
CA ARG A 250 -39.93 -1.12 2.64
C ARG A 250 -41.20 -1.89 2.30
N ASN A 251 -41.17 -2.75 1.27
CA ASN A 251 -42.37 -3.47 0.80
C ASN A 251 -42.51 -4.89 1.40
N SER A 252 -41.63 -5.33 2.30
CA SER A 252 -41.64 -6.70 2.85
C SER A 252 -42.27 -6.85 4.24
N ASN A 253 -42.85 -5.79 4.83
CA ASN A 253 -43.35 -5.83 6.21
C ASN A 253 -44.88 -5.78 6.39
N ASP A 254 -45.69 -5.77 5.33
CA ASP A 254 -47.15 -5.76 5.45
C ASP A 254 -47.79 -7.01 4.85
N PHE A 255 -47.71 -8.13 5.58
CA PHE A 255 -48.66 -9.23 5.43
C PHE A 255 -48.81 -9.98 6.76
N THR A 256 -49.42 -9.33 7.75
CA THR A 256 -50.03 -10.04 8.88
C THR A 256 -51.46 -10.43 8.50
N PRO A 257 -51.80 -11.72 8.38
CA PRO A 257 -53.17 -12.13 8.14
C PRO A 257 -54.03 -11.85 9.39
N PRO A 258 -55.31 -11.47 9.23
CA PRO A 258 -56.17 -11.15 10.36
C PRO A 258 -56.58 -12.44 11.11
N VAL A 259 -56.48 -12.38 12.44
CA VAL A 259 -56.89 -13.45 13.36
C VAL A 259 -58.43 -13.47 13.46
N PRO A 260 -59.11 -14.63 13.34
CA PRO A 260 -60.57 -14.70 13.50
C PRO A 260 -60.97 -14.49 14.97
N GLY A 261 -61.83 -13.51 15.22
CA GLY A 261 -62.38 -13.22 16.55
C GLY A 261 -63.40 -14.27 17.00
N PHE A 262 -63.23 -14.73 18.24
CA PHE A 262 -64.24 -15.49 18.99
C PHE A 262 -65.44 -14.58 19.31
N LEU A 263 -66.65 -15.04 18.96
CA LEU A 263 -67.89 -14.55 19.53
C LEU A 263 -68.33 -15.51 20.65
N SER A 264 -68.67 -14.91 21.78
CA SER A 264 -69.37 -15.52 22.94
C SER A 264 -70.75 -16.01 22.56
#